data_AF-A0A2V5L0G0-F1
#
_entry.id   AF-A0A2V5L0G0-F1
#
_cell.length_a   1.000
_cell.length_b   1.000
_cell.length_c   1.000
_cell.angle_alpha   90.00
_cell.angle_beta   90.00
_cell.angle_gamma   90.00
#
_symmetry.space_group_name_H-M   'P 1'
#
loop_
_entity.id
_entity.type
_entity.pdbx_description
1 polymer ?
#
loop_
_entity_poly.entity_id
_entity_poly.type
_entity_poly.pdbx_seq_one_letter_code
_entity_poly.pdbx_strand_id
1 'polypeptide(L)'
;MFNSTSNKPTVLKVAVTATFIAALAASPLAIAQEHEHGAEAGASKEVTGEVIDMMCYVDHNAVGEKHGQSCGAKCIRSGGPVGIASE
;
A
#
# COMPACT_ATOMS: atom_id res chain seq x y z
N MET A 1 41.95 -11.93 -27.95
CA MET A 1 41.41 -13.10 -28.69
C MET A 1 40.02 -13.37 -28.14
N PHE A 2 38.97 -12.98 -28.87
CA PHE A 2 37.60 -13.32 -28.47
C PHE A 2 37.41 -14.82 -28.70
N ASN A 3 37.26 -15.56 -27.61
CA ASN A 3 36.98 -16.99 -27.64
C ASN A 3 35.56 -17.19 -28.17
N SER A 4 35.43 -17.27 -29.49
CA SER A 4 34.18 -17.50 -30.17
C SER A 4 33.83 -18.99 -30.05
N THR A 5 33.16 -19.35 -28.96
CA THR A 5 32.56 -20.68 -28.83
C THR A 5 31.52 -20.83 -29.94
N SER A 6 31.62 -21.94 -30.69
CA SER A 6 30.70 -22.35 -31.75
C SER A 6 29.30 -22.60 -31.15
N ASN A 7 28.55 -21.53 -30.88
CA ASN A 7 27.20 -21.62 -30.35
C ASN A 7 26.22 -21.84 -31.50
N LYS A 8 25.75 -23.10 -31.61
CA LYS A 8 24.56 -23.41 -32.40
C LYS A 8 23.42 -22.52 -31.89
N PRO A 9 22.77 -21.69 -32.72
CA PRO A 9 21.79 -20.68 -32.28
C PRO A 9 20.63 -21.31 -31.51
N THR A 10 20.32 -22.58 -31.78
CA THR A 10 19.33 -23.38 -31.04
C THR A 10 19.71 -23.59 -29.58
N VAL A 11 20.98 -23.86 -29.28
CA VAL A 11 21.46 -24.10 -27.91
C VAL A 11 21.42 -22.80 -27.10
N LEU A 12 21.82 -21.68 -27.72
CA LEU A 12 21.73 -20.37 -27.09
C LEU A 12 20.29 -19.95 -26.81
N LYS A 13 19.37 -20.19 -27.76
CA LYS A 13 17.94 -19.93 -27.58
C LYS A 13 17.37 -20.76 -26.43
N VAL A 14 17.68 -22.06 -26.38
CA VAL A 14 17.23 -22.96 -25.32
C VAL A 14 17.74 -22.53 -23.95
N ALA A 15 19.03 -22.14 -23.86
CA ALA A 15 19.61 -21.65 -22.62
C ALA A 15 18.91 -20.38 -22.11
N VAL A 16 18.69 -19.39 -22.98
CA VAL A 16 18.00 -18.14 -22.62
C VAL A 16 16.56 -18.39 -22.18
N THR A 17 15.81 -19.22 -22.91
CA THR A 17 14.43 -19.55 -22.54
C THR A 17 14.35 -20.29 -21.21
N ALA A 18 15.28 -21.22 -20.94
CA ALA A 18 15.30 -21.97 -19.69
C ALA A 18 15.61 -21.06 -18.49
N THR A 19 16.56 -20.14 -18.63
CA THR A 19 16.89 -19.18 -17.56
C THR A 19 15.76 -18.19 -17.28
N PHE A 20 15.03 -17.76 -18.31
CA PHE A 20 13.91 -16.83 -18.14
C PHE A 20 12.72 -17.48 -17.41
N ILE A 21 12.38 -18.71 -17.78
CA ILE A 21 11.30 -19.48 -17.12
C ILE A 21 11.66 -19.76 -15.66
N ALA A 22 12.91 -20.12 -15.38
CA ALA A 22 13.38 -20.34 -14.01
C ALA A 22 13.28 -19.07 -13.14
N ALA A 23 13.64 -17.90 -13.70
CA ALA A 23 13.53 -16.62 -13.01
C ALA A 23 12.06 -16.24 -12.70
N LEU A 24 11.16 -16.44 -13.67
CA LEU A 24 9.71 -16.22 -13.49
C LEU A 24 9.09 -17.16 -12.45
N ALA A 25 9.49 -18.43 -12.41
CA ALA A 25 8.99 -19.39 -11.43
C ALA A 25 9.45 -19.10 -10.00
N ALA A 26 10.61 -18.47 -9.81
CA ALA A 26 11.13 -18.07 -8.50
C ALA A 26 10.57 -16.72 -8.00
N SER A 27 9.99 -15.91 -8.90
CA SER A 27 9.50 -14.55 -8.58
C SER A 27 8.38 -14.51 -7.53
N PRO A 28 7.40 -15.44 -7.50
CA PRO A 28 6.34 -15.42 -6.50
C PRO A 28 6.81 -15.71 -5.07
N LEU A 29 7.93 -16.43 -4.89
CA LEU A 29 8.46 -16.72 -3.54
C LEU A 29 8.99 -15.45 -2.84
N ALA A 30 9.38 -14.41 -3.59
CA ALA A 30 9.84 -13.15 -3.04
C ALA A 30 8.70 -12.20 -2.61
N ILE A 31 7.47 -12.42 -3.10
CA ILE A 31 6.28 -11.61 -2.77
C ILE A 31 5.47 -12.24 -1.62
N ALA A 32 5.86 -13.41 -1.13
CA ALA A 32 5.28 -14.04 0.06
C ALA A 32 5.92 -13.56 1.37
N GLN A 33 6.50 -12.35 1.40
CA GLN A 33 6.63 -11.64 2.68
C GLN A 33 5.21 -11.30 3.13
N GLU A 34 4.65 -12.21 3.94
CA GLU A 34 3.56 -11.91 4.83
C GLU A 34 3.88 -10.55 5.45
N HIS A 35 2.98 -9.58 5.27
CA HIS A 35 2.94 -8.48 6.22
C HIS A 35 2.74 -9.15 7.57
N GLU A 36 3.83 -9.35 8.32
CA GLU A 36 3.79 -9.54 9.76
C GLU A 36 3.06 -8.32 10.30
N HIS A 37 1.73 -8.42 10.40
CA HIS A 37 1.01 -7.76 11.45
C HIS A 37 1.55 -8.42 12.72
N GLY A 38 2.66 -7.86 13.22
CA GLY A 38 3.25 -8.28 14.47
C GLY A 38 2.14 -8.44 15.50
N ALA A 39 2.33 -9.40 16.42
CA ALA A 39 1.38 -9.95 17.38
C ALA A 39 0.67 -8.95 18.34
N GLU A 40 0.62 -7.67 17.98
CA GLU A 40 -0.19 -6.59 18.54
C GLU A 40 -1.59 -6.52 17.89
N ALA A 41 -2.05 -7.56 17.19
CA ALA A 41 -3.37 -7.64 16.54
C ALA A 41 -4.59 -7.57 17.50
N GLY A 42 -4.38 -7.15 18.75
CA GLY A 42 -5.41 -6.93 19.76
C GLY A 42 -5.05 -5.86 20.81
N ALA A 43 -3.93 -5.14 20.65
CA ALA A 43 -3.60 -4.05 21.55
C ALA A 43 -4.41 -2.81 21.17
N SER A 44 -5.53 -2.59 21.86
CA SER A 44 -6.28 -1.33 21.75
C SER A 44 -5.42 -0.18 22.29
N LYS A 45 -5.22 0.85 21.47
CA LYS A 45 -4.62 2.12 21.89
C LYS A 45 -5.72 3.15 22.00
N GLU A 46 -5.73 3.91 23.08
CA GLU A 46 -6.59 5.07 23.21
C GLU A 46 -6.05 6.19 22.31
N VAL A 47 -6.93 6.78 21.51
CA VAL A 47 -6.63 7.92 20.65
C VAL A 47 -7.64 9.01 20.99
N THR A 48 -7.13 10.15 21.46
CA THR A 48 -7.92 11.34 21.75
C THR A 48 -7.66 12.41 20.68
N GLY A 49 -8.65 13.24 20.41
CA GLY A 49 -8.55 14.33 19.45
C GLY A 49 -9.90 14.76 18.92
N GLU A 50 -9.89 15.80 18.08
CA GLU A 50 -11.09 16.28 17.42
C GLU A 50 -11.48 15.34 16.27
N VAL A 51 -12.76 14.95 16.23
CA VAL A 51 -13.31 14.22 15.09
C VAL A 51 -13.56 15.20 13.93
N ILE A 52 -12.90 14.96 12.80
CA ILE A 52 -12.95 15.86 11.64
C ILE A 52 -13.45 15.16 10.37
N ASP A 53 -14.14 15.92 9.52
CA ASP A 53 -14.45 15.53 8.14
C ASP A 53 -13.18 15.69 7.29
N MET A 54 -12.61 14.57 6.84
CA MET A 54 -11.33 14.58 6.14
C MET A 54 -11.40 15.25 4.77
N MET A 55 -12.57 15.31 4.13
CA MET A 55 -12.69 16.02 2.85
C MET A 55 -12.50 17.52 3.03
N CYS A 56 -13.16 18.11 4.04
CA CYS A 56 -13.09 19.55 4.29
C CYS A 56 -11.81 19.96 5.02
N TYR A 57 -11.26 19.07 5.85
CA TYR A 57 -9.98 19.30 6.51
C TYR A 57 -8.83 19.40 5.50
N VAL A 58 -8.74 18.46 4.55
CA VAL A 58 -7.67 18.48 3.53
C VAL A 58 -7.83 19.64 2.54
N ASP A 59 -9.07 20.02 2.21
CA ASP A 59 -9.35 21.09 1.24
C ASP A 59 -9.07 22.50 1.81
N HIS A 60 -9.56 22.79 3.01
CA HIS A 60 -9.48 24.15 3.59
C HIS A 60 -9.34 24.19 5.11
N ASN A 61 -8.81 23.11 5.71
CA ASN A 61 -8.54 23.02 7.15
C ASN A 61 -9.77 23.33 8.02
N ALA A 62 -10.95 22.90 7.57
CA ALA A 62 -12.19 23.07 8.31
C ALA A 62 -12.20 22.21 9.58
N VAL A 63 -12.33 22.88 10.71
CA VAL A 63 -12.35 22.31 12.06
C VAL A 63 -13.30 23.09 12.98
N GLY A 64 -13.54 22.57 14.17
CA GLY A 64 -14.31 23.18 15.24
C GLY A 64 -15.82 22.91 15.18
N GLU A 65 -16.48 23.20 16.29
CA GLU A 65 -17.90 22.89 16.55
C GLU A 65 -18.85 23.34 15.44
N LYS A 66 -18.63 24.53 14.86
CA LYS A 66 -19.48 25.07 13.80
C LYS A 66 -19.43 24.20 12.54
N HIS A 67 -18.24 23.80 12.11
CA HIS A 67 -18.08 22.91 10.96
C HIS A 67 -18.56 21.50 11.31
N GLY A 68 -18.11 20.98 12.46
CA GLY A 68 -18.44 19.64 12.94
C GLY A 68 -19.94 19.40 13.03
N GLN A 69 -20.71 20.27 13.69
CA GLN A 69 -22.15 20.06 13.85
C GLN A 69 -22.97 20.34 12.58
N SER A 70 -22.46 21.11 11.62
CA SER A 70 -23.19 21.50 10.42
C SER A 70 -22.85 20.62 9.21
N CYS A 71 -21.71 20.86 8.57
CA CYS A 71 -21.28 20.16 7.36
C CYS A 71 -20.64 18.81 7.69
N GLY A 72 -19.71 18.81 8.64
CA GLY A 72 -18.90 17.62 8.96
C GLY A 72 -19.77 16.44 9.40
N ALA A 73 -20.71 16.66 10.31
CA ALA A 73 -21.59 15.59 10.77
C ALA A 73 -22.62 15.13 9.72
N LYS A 74 -22.88 15.91 8.66
CA LYS A 74 -23.66 15.43 7.51
C LYS A 74 -22.79 14.53 6.64
N CYS A 75 -21.59 14.98 6.28
CA CYS A 75 -20.63 14.21 5.48
C CYS A 75 -20.33 12.85 6.12
N ILE A 76 -20.00 12.83 7.42
CA ILE A 76 -19.70 11.59 8.15
C ILE A 76 -20.91 10.64 8.17
N ARG A 77 -22.14 11.15 8.41
CA ARG A 77 -23.35 10.31 8.39
C ARG A 77 -23.69 9.79 7.00
N SER A 78 -23.29 10.49 5.95
CA SER A 78 -23.41 10.05 4.56
C SER A 78 -22.30 9.10 4.11
N GLY A 79 -21.39 8.70 5.02
CA GLY A 79 -20.29 7.78 4.72
C GLY A 79 -19.03 8.46 4.18
N GLY A 80 -18.91 9.78 4.36
CA GLY A 80 -17.68 10.51 4.07
C GLY A 80 -16.52 10.10 5.00
N PRO A 81 -15.26 10.27 4.56
CA PRO A 81 -14.10 9.88 5.34
C PRO A 81 -13.99 10.72 6.62
N VAL A 82 -13.75 10.04 7.74
CA VAL A 82 -13.59 10.65 9.06
C VAL A 82 -12.16 10.43 9.54
N GLY A 83 -11.62 11.36 10.31
CA GLY A 83 -10.39 11.12 11.06
C GLY A 83 -10.35 11.86 12.38
N ILE A 84 -9.26 11.65 13.10
CA ILE A 84 -8.98 12.26 14.40
C ILE A 84 -7.79 13.22 14.20
N ALA A 85 -7.97 14.51 14.49
CA ALA A 85 -6.89 15.48 14.52
C ALA A 85 -6.34 15.61 15.95
N SER A 86 -5.01 15.65 16.07
CA SER A 86 -4.36 16.05 17.32
C SER A 86 -4.68 17.52 17.60
N GLU A 87 -4.92 17.83 18.87
CA GLU A 87 -5.12 19.18 19.40
C GLU A 87 -3.96 20.13 19.05
#